data_AF-H9X769-F1
#
_entry.id   AF-H9X769-F1
#
_cell.length_a   1.000
_cell.length_b   1.000
_cell.length_c   1.000
_cell.angle_alpha   90.00
_cell.angle_beta   90.00
_cell.angle_gamma   90.00
#
_symmetry.space_group_name_H-M   'P 1'
#
loop_
_entity.id
_entity.type
_entity.pdbx_description
1 polymer ?
#
loop_
_entity_poly.entity_id
_entity_poly.type
_entity_poly.pdbx_seq_one_letter_code
_entity_poly.pdbx_strand_id
1 'polypeptide(L)'
;VIFVGHSIGGAVATLATLWILQKRLRQNSPFCITFGCPLVGDVNLVEAVGRENWAGNFLHVVSKNDIVPRMLLAPVESISEPLIAIFPYWQGIMQANDSKTIPDSSIQDA
;
A
#
# COMPACT_ATOMS: atom_id res chain seq x y z
N VAL A 1 -3.97 -15.20 6.75
CA VAL A 1 -4.01 -13.78 7.18
C VAL A 1 -3.74 -12.94 5.96
N ILE A 2 -4.57 -11.92 5.70
CA ILE A 2 -4.37 -11.03 4.55
C ILE A 2 -4.12 -9.62 5.07
N PHE A 3 -3.01 -9.02 4.64
CA PHE A 3 -2.70 -7.61 4.85
C PHE A 3 -3.12 -6.84 3.61
N VAL A 4 -3.87 -5.77 3.82
CA VAL A 4 -4.33 -4.89 2.73
C VAL A 4 -3.98 -3.47 3.08
N GLY A 5 -3.56 -2.69 2.08
CA GLY A 5 -3.31 -1.27 2.28
C GLY A 5 -3.24 -0.47 0.98
N HIS A 6 -3.67 0.78 1.06
CA HIS A 6 -3.56 1.76 0.00
C HIS A 6 -2.44 2.76 0.30
N SER A 7 -1.71 3.23 -0.72
CA SER A 7 -0.66 4.25 -0.57
C SER A 7 0.34 3.87 0.55
N ILE A 8 0.60 4.77 1.51
CA ILE A 8 1.46 4.50 2.68
C ILE A 8 0.98 3.31 3.52
N GLY A 9 -0.33 3.09 3.62
CA GLY A 9 -0.88 1.91 4.29
C GLY A 9 -0.49 0.61 3.60
N GLY A 10 -0.32 0.63 2.27
CA GLY A 10 0.21 -0.51 1.51
C GLY A 10 1.68 -0.80 1.82
N ALA A 11 2.49 0.24 2.05
CA ALA A 11 3.87 0.07 2.48
C ALA A 11 3.94 -0.57 3.89
N VAL A 12 3.09 -0.12 4.81
CA VAL A 12 2.96 -0.71 6.15
C VAL A 12 2.48 -2.16 6.08
N ALA A 13 1.48 -2.47 5.25
CA ALA A 13 0.99 -3.83 5.01
C ALA A 13 2.09 -4.77 4.49
N THR A 14 2.94 -4.26 3.59
CA THR A 14 4.09 -5.00 3.05
C THR A 14 5.11 -5.32 4.15
N LEU A 15 5.49 -4.33 4.96
CA LEU A 15 6.41 -4.52 6.09
C LEU A 15 5.84 -5.46 7.16
N ALA A 16 4.54 -5.36 7.47
CA ALA A 16 3.87 -6.26 8.41
C ALA A 16 3.86 -7.71 7.92
N THR A 17 3.64 -7.90 6.61
CA THR A 17 3.70 -9.22 5.98
C THR A 17 5.11 -9.82 6.08
N LEU A 18 6.14 -9.03 5.75
CA LEU A 18 7.54 -9.43 5.90
C LEU A 18 7.90 -9.79 7.35
N TRP A 19 7.44 -9.00 8.32
CA TRP A 19 7.65 -9.27 9.74
C TRP A 19 7.05 -10.63 10.17
N ILE A 20 5.87 -10.98 9.68
CA ILE A 20 5.23 -12.27 9.97
C ILE A 20 5.94 -13.43 9.26
N LEU A 21 6.32 -13.24 8.00
CA LEU A 21 7.09 -14.24 7.24
C LEU A 21 8.41 -14.56 7.95
N GLN A 22 9.11 -13.52 8.44
CA GLN A 22 10.34 -13.67 9.20
C GLN A 22 10.13 -14.42 10.53
N LYS A 23 9.02 -14.20 11.23
CA LYS A 23 8.71 -14.89 12.49
C LYS A 23 8.32 -16.36 12.32
N ARG A 24 8.38 -16.92 11.10
CA ARG A 24 8.20 -18.35 10.80
C ARG A 24 6.94 -18.94 11.45
N LEU A 25 5.79 -18.27 11.31
CA LEU A 25 4.49 -18.93 11.54
C LEU A 25 4.24 -19.93 10.40
N ARG A 26 4.95 -21.08 10.43
CA ARG A 26 4.98 -22.13 9.38
C ARG A 26 3.61 -22.74 9.06
N GLN A 27 2.55 -22.35 9.77
CA GLN A 27 1.22 -22.92 9.64
C GLN A 27 0.29 -22.05 8.78
N ASN A 28 0.58 -20.76 8.58
CA ASN A 28 -0.24 -19.87 7.75
C ASN A 28 0.63 -18.86 7.00
N SER A 29 0.73 -19.03 5.68
CA SER A 29 1.40 -18.07 4.81
C SER A 29 0.58 -16.78 4.73
N PRO A 30 1.07 -15.62 5.20
CA PRO A 30 0.34 -14.36 5.07
C PRO A 30 0.32 -13.92 3.61
N PHE A 31 -0.74 -13.24 3.17
CA PHE A 31 -0.81 -12.67 1.82
C PHE A 31 -0.96 -11.15 1.92
N CYS A 32 -0.30 -10.42 1.04
CA CYS A 32 -0.34 -8.96 1.01
C CYS A 32 -0.94 -8.48 -0.30
N ILE A 33 -1.94 -7.61 -0.23
CA ILE A 33 -2.52 -6.92 -1.38
C ILE A 33 -2.38 -5.42 -1.16
N THR A 34 -1.75 -4.73 -2.08
CA THR A 34 -1.58 -3.27 -1.97
C THR A 34 -2.10 -2.55 -3.19
N PHE A 35 -2.56 -1.32 -3.00
CA PHE A 35 -3.09 -0.47 -4.05
C PHE A 35 -2.31 0.85 -4.07
N GLY A 36 -1.62 1.14 -5.17
CA GLY A 36 -0.88 2.39 -5.34
C GLY A 36 0.16 2.65 -4.25
N CYS A 37 0.78 1.60 -3.70
CA CYS A 37 1.76 1.76 -2.64
C CYS A 37 3.10 2.24 -3.20
N PRO A 38 3.88 3.04 -2.45
CA PRO A 38 5.25 3.34 -2.84
C PRO A 38 6.11 2.07 -2.80
N LEU A 39 7.24 2.07 -3.48
CA LEU A 39 8.23 0.98 -3.41
C LEU A 39 8.71 0.82 -1.97
N VAL A 40 8.92 -0.43 -1.55
CA VAL A 40 9.38 -0.77 -0.20
C VAL A 40 10.67 -1.57 -0.30
N GLY A 41 11.70 -1.09 0.40
CA GLY A 41 13.00 -1.74 0.49
C GLY A 41 13.94 -1.46 -0.67
N ASP A 42 15.05 -2.18 -0.67
CA ASP A 42 16.15 -2.06 -1.62
C ASP A 42 16.40 -3.39 -2.35
N VAL A 43 17.47 -3.44 -3.13
CA VAL A 43 17.89 -4.66 -3.84
C VAL A 43 18.14 -5.83 -2.89
N ASN A 44 18.71 -5.58 -1.71
CA ASN A 44 18.99 -6.62 -0.73
C ASN A 44 17.70 -7.25 -0.19
N LEU A 45 16.65 -6.43 0.02
CA LEU A 45 15.34 -6.95 0.42
C LEU A 45 14.73 -7.83 -0.68
N VAL A 46 14.80 -7.39 -1.94
CA VAL A 46 14.28 -8.17 -3.08
C VAL A 46 14.99 -9.52 -3.18
N GLU A 47 16.31 -9.54 -3.03
CA GLU A 47 17.10 -10.78 -3.02
C GLU A 47 16.71 -11.70 -1.85
N ALA A 48 16.55 -11.15 -0.64
CA ALA A 48 16.13 -11.92 0.53
C ALA A 48 14.73 -12.53 0.34
N VAL A 49 13.77 -11.76 -0.17
CA VAL A 49 12.41 -12.23 -0.47
C VAL A 49 12.42 -13.33 -1.53
N GLY A 50 13.27 -13.20 -2.56
CA GLY A 50 13.45 -14.22 -3.59
C GLY A 50 14.03 -15.52 -3.02
N ARG A 51 15.10 -15.42 -2.21
CA ARG A 51 15.77 -16.58 -1.60
C ARG A 51 14.86 -17.39 -0.69
N GLU A 52 13.98 -16.71 0.06
CA GLU A 52 13.04 -17.38 0.97
C GLU A 52 11.74 -17.84 0.25
N ASN A 53 11.64 -17.65 -1.07
CA ASN A 53 10.46 -17.93 -1.89
C ASN A 53 9.19 -17.21 -1.40
N TRP A 54 9.34 -15.97 -0.91
CA TRP A 54 8.25 -15.15 -0.39
C TRP A 54 7.60 -14.26 -1.44
N ALA A 55 8.16 -14.17 -2.66
CA ALA A 55 7.63 -13.29 -3.71
C ALA A 55 6.14 -13.58 -4.04
N GLY A 56 5.73 -14.86 -3.96
CA GLY A 56 4.34 -15.27 -4.18
C GLY A 56 3.34 -14.82 -3.11
N ASN A 57 3.81 -14.19 -2.02
CA ASN A 57 2.96 -13.68 -0.94
C ASN A 57 2.48 -12.25 -1.19
N PHE A 58 2.90 -11.60 -2.28
CA PHE A 58 2.65 -10.18 -2.51
C PHE A 58 1.96 -9.94 -3.85
N LEU A 59 0.93 -9.09 -3.84
CA LEU A 59 0.24 -8.56 -5.00
C LEU A 59 0.19 -7.03 -4.89
N HIS A 60 0.84 -6.35 -5.83
CA HIS A 60 0.85 -4.89 -5.92
C HIS A 60 0.01 -4.44 -7.11
N VAL A 61 -1.15 -3.82 -6.83
CA VAL A 61 -2.04 -3.28 -7.86
C VAL A 61 -1.69 -1.82 -8.08
N VAL A 62 -1.31 -1.48 -9.31
CA VAL A 62 -0.84 -0.14 -9.68
C VAL A 62 -1.64 0.38 -10.86
N SER A 63 -2.22 1.58 -10.72
CA SER A 63 -2.83 2.29 -11.85
C SER A 63 -1.75 2.90 -12.75
N LYS A 64 -1.98 2.92 -14.07
CA LYS A 64 -0.99 3.36 -15.07
C LYS A 64 -0.43 4.75 -14.80
N ASN A 65 -1.28 5.66 -14.30
CA ASN A 65 -0.98 7.06 -14.06
C ASN A 65 -0.75 7.37 -12.58
N ASP A 66 -0.64 6.34 -11.73
CA ASP A 66 -0.33 6.52 -10.32
C ASP A 66 1.14 6.91 -10.13
N ILE A 67 1.34 8.03 -9.43
CA ILE A 67 2.68 8.55 -9.15
C ILE A 67 3.26 7.99 -7.85
N VAL A 68 2.43 7.49 -6.93
CA VAL A 68 2.87 7.05 -5.60
C VAL A 68 3.86 5.88 -5.69
N PRO A 69 3.65 4.84 -6.52
CA PRO A 69 4.63 3.77 -6.71
C PRO A 69 5.97 4.22 -7.30
N ARG A 70 6.02 5.41 -7.93
CA ARG A 70 7.23 5.91 -8.62
C ARG A 70 7.97 6.97 -7.82
N MET A 71 7.33 7.52 -6.80
CA MET A 71 7.80 8.68 -6.04
C MET A 71 9.19 8.47 -5.43
N LEU A 72 9.46 7.27 -4.91
CA LEU A 72 10.73 6.94 -4.24
C LEU A 72 11.87 6.56 -5.21
N LEU A 73 11.65 6.66 -6.53
CA LEU A 73 12.69 6.50 -7.54
C LEU A 73 13.47 7.80 -7.80
N ALA A 74 13.02 8.91 -7.24
CA ALA A 74 13.68 10.21 -7.31
C ALA A 74 14.22 10.62 -5.94
N PRO A 75 15.30 11.42 -5.87
CA PRO A 75 15.79 12.00 -4.61
C PRO A 75 14.71 12.82 -3.92
N VAL A 76 14.70 12.83 -2.59
CA VAL A 76 13.70 13.52 -1.76
C VAL A 76 13.64 15.02 -2.09
N GLU A 77 14.79 15.61 -2.39
CA GLU A 77 14.96 17.02 -2.75
C GLU A 77 14.22 17.38 -4.04
N SER A 78 14.02 16.41 -4.94
CA SER A 78 13.30 16.61 -6.21
C SER A 78 11.79 16.46 -6.06
N ILE A 79 11.32 15.79 -5.00
CA ILE A 79 9.92 15.43 -4.81
C ILE A 79 9.23 16.21 -3.69
N SER A 80 9.98 16.82 -2.77
CA SER A 80 9.43 17.48 -1.57
C SER A 80 8.41 18.57 -1.90
N GLU A 81 8.81 19.56 -2.73
CA GLU A 81 7.95 20.69 -3.09
C GLU A 81 6.71 20.24 -3.89
N PRO A 82 6.83 19.42 -4.97
CA PRO A 82 5.67 18.88 -5.65
C PRO A 82 4.74 18.10 -4.72
N LEU A 83 5.28 17.31 -3.78
CA LEU A 83 4.48 16.51 -2.86
C LEU A 83 3.69 17.38 -1.89
N ILE A 84 4.32 18.39 -1.31
CA ILE A 84 3.66 19.35 -0.42
C ILE A 84 2.51 20.05 -1.16
N ALA A 85 2.70 20.39 -2.44
CA ALA A 85 1.68 21.04 -3.25
C ALA A 85 0.47 20.13 -3.56
N ILE A 86 0.70 18.85 -3.88
CA ILE A 86 -0.38 17.93 -4.30
C ILE A 86 -1.06 17.20 -3.14
N PHE A 87 -0.40 17.07 -1.99
CA PHE A 87 -0.92 16.28 -0.87
C PHE A 87 -2.27 16.78 -0.35
N PRO A 88 -2.51 18.10 -0.15
CA PRO A 88 -3.81 18.61 0.27
C PRO A 88 -4.93 18.30 -0.74
N TYR A 89 -4.60 18.34 -2.05
CA TYR A 89 -5.55 18.03 -3.11
C TYR A 89 -6.02 16.58 -3.04
N TRP A 90 -5.10 15.63 -2.85
CA TRP A 90 -5.46 14.22 -2.67
C TRP A 90 -6.27 13.98 -1.41
N GLN A 91 -5.91 14.59 -0.28
CA GLN A 91 -6.68 14.48 0.96
C GLN A 91 -8.12 14.96 0.76
N GLY A 92 -8.30 16.09 0.07
CA GLY A 92 -9.62 16.63 -0.25
C GLY A 92 -10.46 15.69 -1.11
N ILE A 93 -9.86 15.08 -2.15
CA ILE A 93 -10.56 14.10 -3.00
C ILE A 93 -10.99 12.86 -2.21
N MET A 94 -10.12 12.33 -1.37
CA MET A 94 -10.41 11.12 -0.59
C MET A 94 -11.58 11.36 0.38
N GLN A 95 -11.55 12.48 1.12
CA GLN A 95 -12.65 12.86 2.02
C GLN A 95 -13.98 13.10 1.28
N ALA A 96 -13.92 13.67 0.08
CA ALA A 96 -15.10 13.90 -0.75
C ALA A 96 -15.68 12.59 -1.34
N ASN A 97 -14.87 11.56 -1.53
CA ASN A 97 -15.35 10.25 -1.97
C ASN A 97 -15.94 9.44 -0.80
N ASP A 98 -15.34 9.52 0.39
CA ASP A 98 -15.84 8.83 1.59
C ASP A 98 -17.25 9.34 1.99
N SER A 99 -17.50 10.65 1.84
CA SER A 99 -18.82 11.23 2.11
C SER A 99 -19.89 10.82 1.09
N LYS A 100 -19.52 10.42 -0.13
CA LYS A 100 -20.45 9.90 -1.15
C LYS A 100 -20.75 8.41 -1.01
N THR A 101 -19.91 7.67 -0.28
CA THR A 101 -20.05 6.23 -0.08
C THR A 101 -20.93 5.83 1.09
N ILE A 102 -21.51 6.78 1.84
CA ILE A 102 -22.60 6.51 2.79
C ILE A 102 -23.90 6.52 1.97
N PRO A 103 -24.52 5.37 1.65
CA PRO A 103 -25.90 5.40 1.18
C PRO A 103 -26.75 5.84 2.37
N ASP A 104 -27.73 6.72 2.14
CA ASP A 104 -28.81 6.95 3.10
C ASP A 104 -29.34 5.61 3.58
N SER A 105 -28.95 5.19 4.79
CA SER A 105 -29.49 4.01 5.43
C SER A 105 -30.89 4.36 5.94
N SER A 106 -31.83 4.55 5.01
CA SER A 106 -33.25 4.42 5.31
C SER A 106 -33.57 2.93 5.42
N ILE A 107 -33.13 2.30 6.52
CA ILE A 107 -33.76 1.08 7.00
C ILE A 107 -35.08 1.54 7.61
N GLN A 108 -36.16 1.40 6.85
CA GLN A 108 -37.49 1.36 7.43
C GLN A 108 -37.65 -0.01 8.07
N ASP A 109 -37.72 -0.02 9.40
CA ASP A 109 -38.06 -1.20 10.18
C ASP A 109 -39.47 -1.68 9.77
N ALA A 110 -39.58 -2.97 9.44
CA ALA A 110 -40.83 -3.72 9.33
C ALA A 110 -40.64 -5.11 9.94
#